data_AF-A0A2E1MEQ3-F1
#
_entry.id   AF-A0A2E1MEQ3-F1
#
_cell.length_a   1.000
_cell.length_b   1.000
_cell.length_c   1.000
_cell.angle_alpha   90.00
_cell.angle_beta   90.00
_cell.angle_gamma   90.00
#
_symmetry.space_group_name_H-M   'P 1'
#
loop_
_entity.id
_entity.type
_entity.pdbx_description
1 polymer ?
#
loop_
_entity_poly.entity_id
_entity_poly.type
_entity_poly.pdbx_seq_one_letter_code
_entity_poly.pdbx_strand_id
1 'polypeptide(L)' 'MTKWIKAMTDVGMTRIRMDAICAYQSVQDEGGDSQALLIYTSDNTLFEIIENIDELVGILDSTFELQN' A
#
# COMPACT_ATOMS: atom_id res chain seq x y z
N MET A 1 -10.73 8.24 -14.72
CA MET A 1 -11.32 7.13 -13.96
C MET A 1 -10.44 6.91 -12.74
N THR A 2 -11.01 6.90 -11.53
CA THR A 2 -10.24 6.59 -10.32
C THR A 2 -9.84 5.11 -10.35
N LYS A 3 -8.53 4.85 -10.30
CA LYS A 3 -7.99 3.49 -10.15
C LYS A 3 -8.15 3.06 -8.70
N TRP A 4 -8.41 1.77 -8.50
CA TRP A 4 -8.55 1.16 -7.18
C TRP A 4 -7.53 0.03 -7.03
N ILE A 5 -6.92 -0.08 -5.86
CA ILE A 5 -6.17 -1.26 -5.47
C ILE A 5 -7.00 -2.12 -4.53
N LYS A 6 -6.83 -3.42 -4.64
CA LYS A 6 -7.44 -4.41 -3.76
C LYS A 6 -6.34 -4.95 -2.87
N ALA A 7 -6.50 -4.83 -1.55
CA ALA A 7 -5.46 -5.17 -0.60
C ALA A 7 -6.03 -5.97 0.58
N MET A 8 -5.21 -6.80 1.21
CA MET A 8 -5.56 -7.54 2.42
C MET A 8 -5.02 -6.81 3.64
N THR A 9 -5.91 -6.45 4.56
CA THR A 9 -5.57 -5.96 5.90
C THR A 9 -5.78 -7.07 6.92
N ASP A 10 -5.36 -6.86 8.16
CA ASP A 10 -5.67 -7.71 9.31
C ASP A 10 -7.18 -7.88 9.55
N VAL A 11 -7.99 -6.86 9.26
CA VAL A 11 -9.46 -6.90 9.37
C VAL A 11 -10.10 -7.61 8.16
N GLY A 12 -9.36 -7.72 7.05
CA GLY A 12 -9.78 -8.41 5.84
C GLY A 12 -9.57 -7.58 4.58
N MET A 13 -10.27 -7.99 3.53
CA MET A 13 -10.06 -7.47 2.18
C MET A 13 -10.70 -6.09 1.99
N THR A 14 -9.90 -5.11 1.56
CA THR A 14 -10.33 -3.74 1.32
C THR A 14 -10.01 -3.26 -0.10
N ARG A 15 -10.67 -2.20 -0.54
CA ARG A 15 -10.37 -1.49 -1.77
C ARG A 15 -9.99 -0.04 -1.45
N ILE A 16 -8.82 0.39 -1.91
CA ILE A 16 -8.29 1.72 -1.64
C ILE A 16 -8.28 2.50 -2.95
N ARG A 17 -8.75 3.75 -2.92
CA ARG A 17 -8.69 4.65 -4.07
C ARG A 17 -7.27 5.16 -4.25
N MET A 18 -6.69 4.96 -5.43
CA MET A 18 -5.30 5.39 -5.69
C MET A 18 -5.14 6.91 -5.67
N ASP A 19 -6.17 7.67 -6.08
CA ASP A 19 -6.14 9.14 -6.04
C ASP A 19 -6.21 9.72 -4.61
N ALA A 20 -6.57 8.90 -3.62
CA ALA A 20 -6.55 9.29 -2.22
C ALA A 20 -5.22 8.99 -1.53
N ILE A 21 -4.34 8.17 -2.12
CA ILE A 21 -3.06 7.80 -1.51
C ILE A 21 -2.11 8.99 -1.61
N CYS A 22 -1.56 9.41 -0.47
CA CYS A 22 -0.59 10.51 -0.38
C CYS A 22 0.81 10.03 -0.02
N ALA A 23 0.95 8.85 0.59
CA ALA A 23 2.23 8.21 0.85
C ALA A 23 2.05 6.70 1.04
N TYR A 24 3.13 5.94 0.86
CA TYR A 24 3.21 4.53 1.26
C TYR A 24 4.61 4.19 1.74
N GLN A 25 4.72 3.17 2.58
CA GLN A 25 5.98 2.74 3.19
C GLN A 25 6.01 1.22 3.32
N SER A 26 7.03 0.59 2.72
CA SER A 26 7.35 -0.80 3.00
C SER A 26 8.16 -0.87 4.29
N VAL A 27 7.67 -1.64 5.26
CA VAL A 27 8.34 -1.91 6.53
C VAL A 27 8.83 -3.36 6.48
N GLN A 28 10.13 -3.55 6.68
CA GLN A 28 10.71 -4.86 6.94
C GLN A 28 11.06 -4.92 8.43
N ASP A 29 10.57 -5.94 9.13
CA ASP A 29 11.06 -6.22 10.47
C ASP A 29 12.54 -6.64 10.39
N GLU A 30 13.37 -6.19 11.34
CA GLU A 30 14.82 -6.50 11.38
C GLU A 30 15.10 -8.02 11.51
N GLY A 31 14.06 -8.81 11.85
CA GLY A 31 14.08 -10.27 11.86
C GLY A 31 13.71 -10.98 10.55
N GLY A 32 13.30 -10.25 9.50
CA GLY A 32 13.03 -10.79 8.16
C GLY A 32 11.72 -11.59 7.96
N ASP A 33 10.97 -11.86 9.03
CA ASP A 33 9.80 -12.74 8.98
C ASP A 33 8.47 -12.03 8.66
N SER A 34 8.40 -10.71 8.77
CA SER A 34 7.19 -9.96 8.44
C SER A 34 7.50 -8.65 7.72
N GLN A 35 6.96 -8.55 6.52
CA GLN A 35 6.90 -7.33 5.73
C GLN A 35 5.48 -6.80 5.83
N ALA A 36 5.32 -5.50 6.06
CA ALA A 36 4.04 -4.82 6.01
C ALA A 36 4.15 -3.61 5.07
N LEU A 37 3.06 -3.31 4.36
CA LEU A 37 2.96 -2.09 3.56
C LEU A 37 1.96 -1.14 4.20
N LEU A 38 2.45 0.02 4.64
CA LEU A 38 1.63 1.10 5.18
C LEU A 38 1.20 2.00 4.04
N ILE A 39 -0.11 2.24 3.90
CA ILE A 39 -0.69 3.16 2.92
C ILE A 39 -1.39 4.29 3.65
N TYR A 40 -0.94 5.51 3.40
CA TYR A 40 -1.49 6.74 3.96
C TYR A 40 -2.36 7.44 2.93
N THR A 41 -3.55 7.85 3.35
CA THR A 41 -4.50 8.56 2.49
C THR A 41 -4.73 9.99 2.95
N SER A 42 -5.16 10.85 2.01
CA SER A 42 -5.39 12.28 2.24
C SER A 42 -6.52 12.59 3.23
N ASP A 43 -7.35 11.61 3.57
CA ASP A 43 -8.37 11.72 4.62
C ASP A 43 -7.85 11.28 6.02
N ASN A 44 -6.53 11.09 6.15
CA ASN A 44 -5.83 10.61 7.34
C ASN A 44 -6.13 9.15 7.74
N THR A 45 -6.62 8.33 6.81
CA THR A 45 -6.73 6.88 7.04
C THR A 45 -5.40 6.19 6.74
N LEU A 46 -5.01 5.27 7.64
CA LEU A 46 -3.89 4.34 7.48
C LEU A 46 -4.43 2.95 7.17
N PHE A 47 -3.92 2.32 6.12
CA PHE A 47 -4.10 0.89 5.86
C PHE A 47 -2.79 0.16 6.05
N GLU A 48 -2.79 -0.87 6.88
CA GLU A 48 -1.69 -1.82 7.01
C GLU A 48 -2.00 -3.05 6.15
N ILE A 49 -1.17 -3.26 5.13
CA ILE A 49 -1.34 -4.36 4.18
C ILE A 49 -0.36 -5.48 4.52
N ILE A 50 -0.91 -6.69 4.65
CA ILE A 50 -0.19 -7.87 5.18
C ILE A 50 0.02 -8.98 4.14
N GLU A 51 -0.49 -8.82 2.91
CA GLU A 51 -0.31 -9.78 1.81
C GLU A 51 -0.05 -9.07 0.49
N ASN A 52 0.58 -9.79 -0.46
CA ASN A 52 0.86 -9.35 -1.83
C ASN A 52 1.59 -7.98 -1.90
N ILE A 53 2.47 -7.73 -0.93
CA ILE A 53 3.12 -6.43 -0.74
C ILE A 53 3.97 -6.05 -1.95
N ASP A 54 4.83 -6.95 -2.44
CA ASP A 54 5.74 -6.65 -3.55
C ASP A 54 4.98 -6.31 -4.84
N GLU A 55 3.87 -6.99 -5.11
CA GLU A 55 2.98 -6.68 -6.24
C GLU A 55 2.37 -5.28 -6.09
N LEU A 56 1.86 -4.95 -4.90
CA LEU A 56 1.25 -3.66 -4.63
C LEU A 56 2.26 -2.52 -4.69
N VAL A 57 3.49 -2.71 -4.17
CA VAL A 57 4.58 -1.74 -4.31
C VAL A 57 4.89 -1.50 -5.79
N GLY A 58 5.01 -2.55 -6.62
CA GLY A 58 5.25 -2.38 -8.05
C GLY A 58 4.15 -1.61 -8.78
N ILE A 59 2.88 -1.82 -8.38
CA ILE A 59 1.73 -1.05 -8.91
C ILE A 59 1.80 0.41 -8.48
N LEU A 60 2.13 0.68 -7.21
CA LEU A 60 2.24 2.03 -6.67
C LEU A 60 3.40 2.79 -7.32
N ASP A 61 4.59 2.21 -7.41
CA ASP A 61 5.77 2.80 -8.04
C ASP A 61 5.49 3.17 -9.52
N SER A 62 4.84 2.26 -10.25
CA SER A 62 4.43 2.49 -11.65
C SER A 62 3.38 3.58 -11.80
N THR A 63 2.53 3.77 -10.78
CA THR A 63 1.42 4.74 -10.84
C THR A 63 1.83 6.14 -10.41
N PHE A 64 2.72 6.24 -9.42
CA PHE A 64 3.19 7.52 -8.90
C PHE A 64 4.43 8.05 -9.61
N GLU A 65 4.87 7.39 -10.68
CA GLU A 65 6.00 7.80 -11.54
C GLU A 65 7.22 8.22 -10.70
N LEU A 66 7.61 7.40 -9.73
CA LEU A 66 8.85 7.62 -8.98
C LEU A 66 10.03 7.46 -9.94
N GLN A 67 10.39 8.56 -10.61
CA GLN A 67 11.68 8.70 -11.26
C GLN A 67 12.72 8.84 -10.14
N ASN A 68 13.46 7.75 -9.90
CA ASN A 68 14.69 7.79 -9.12
C ASN A 68 15.70 8.79 -9.70
#